data_AF-A0A349S8J3-F1
#
_entry.id   AF-A0A349S8J3-F1
#
_cell.length_a   1.000
_cell.length_b   1.000
_cell.length_c   1.000
_cell.angle_alpha   90.00
_cell.angle_beta   90.00
_cell.angle_gamma   90.00
#
_symmetry.space_group_name_H-M   'P 1'
#
loop_
_entity.id
_entity.type
_entity.pdbx_description
1 polymer ?
#
loop_
_entity_poly.entity_id
_entity_poly.type
_entity_poly.pdbx_seq_one_letter_code
_entity_poly.pdbx_strand_id
1 'polypeptide(L)'
;LFNLLCDELYHLLRLYRVQTSSQPSRPAQAFKEHHRIVDAIEERDSVLAELLMRRHIASAKATLLAQLESDSGPGLTATTPS
;
A
#
# COMPACT_ATOMS: atom_id res chain seq x y z
N LEU A 1 -13.88 -10.49 -0.15
CA LEU A 1 -12.74 -9.54 -0.20
C LEU A 1 -11.51 -10.13 0.49
N PHE A 2 -11.61 -10.57 1.75
CA PHE A 2 -10.50 -11.21 2.48
C PHE A 2 -9.92 -12.46 1.76
N ASN A 3 -10.75 -13.40 1.31
CA ASN A 3 -10.27 -14.59 0.57
C ASN A 3 -9.58 -14.23 -0.76
N LEU A 4 -10.08 -13.22 -1.49
CA LEU A 4 -9.45 -12.74 -2.72
C LEU A 4 -8.05 -12.14 -2.45
N LEU A 5 -7.91 -11.43 -1.32
CA LEU A 5 -6.66 -10.79 -0.89
C LEU A 5 -5.67 -11.77 -0.25
N CYS A 6 -6.15 -12.82 0.39
CA CYS A 6 -5.35 -13.80 1.15
C CYS A 6 -4.99 -15.07 0.38
N ASP A 7 -5.75 -15.45 -0.66
CA ASP A 7 -5.43 -16.59 -1.52
C ASP A 7 -4.95 -16.12 -2.91
N GLU A 8 -5.85 -15.61 -3.74
CA GLU A 8 -5.56 -15.39 -5.17
C GLU A 8 -4.57 -14.25 -5.44
N LEU A 9 -4.67 -13.15 -4.71
CA LEU A 9 -3.80 -11.97 -4.91
C LEU A 9 -2.64 -11.91 -3.92
N TYR A 10 -2.50 -12.89 -3.03
CA TYR A 10 -1.58 -12.81 -1.89
C TYR A 10 -0.13 -12.60 -2.31
N HIS A 11 0.35 -13.31 -3.33
CA HIS A 11 1.73 -13.16 -3.81
C HIS A 11 1.99 -11.77 -4.41
N LEU A 12 1.03 -11.21 -5.16
CA LEU A 12 1.11 -9.87 -5.72
C LEU A 12 1.08 -8.81 -4.60
N LEU A 13 0.18 -9.00 -3.63
CA LEU A 13 0.05 -8.14 -2.46
C LEU A 13 1.29 -8.20 -1.55
N ARG A 14 1.94 -9.36 -1.44
CA ARG A 14 3.19 -9.56 -0.69
C ARG A 14 4.34 -8.81 -1.34
N LEU A 15 4.50 -8.93 -2.66
CA LEU A 15 5.53 -8.18 -3.41
C LEU A 15 5.33 -6.66 -3.23
N TYR A 16 4.07 -6.23 -3.30
CA TYR A 16 3.64 -4.85 -3.11
C TYR A 16 3.91 -4.32 -1.70
N ARG A 17 3.59 -5.11 -0.66
CA ARG A 17 3.87 -4.77 0.74
C ARG A 17 5.37 -4.59 0.97
N VAL A 18 6.20 -5.44 0.36
CA VAL A 18 7.67 -5.29 0.45
C VAL A 18 8.12 -3.96 -0.14
N GLN A 19 7.68 -3.60 -1.36
CA GLN A 19 8.08 -2.34 -2.02
C GLN A 19 7.58 -1.09 -1.30
N THR A 20 6.35 -1.11 -0.77
CA THR A 20 5.74 0.03 -0.06
C THR A 20 6.17 0.14 1.40
N SER A 21 6.62 -0.94 2.03
CA SER A 21 7.17 -0.94 3.40
C SER A 21 8.52 -0.24 3.53
N SER A 22 9.20 0.02 2.42
CA SER A 22 10.53 0.65 2.39
C SER A 22 10.51 2.14 2.75
N GLN A 23 9.33 2.77 2.91
CA GLN A 23 9.22 4.14 3.43
C GLN A 23 9.17 4.14 4.96
N PRO A 24 10.04 4.90 5.66
CA PRO A 24 10.20 4.81 7.12
C PRO A 24 8.92 4.98 7.97
N SER A 25 7.94 5.74 7.48
CA SER A 25 6.71 6.05 8.22
C SER A 25 5.50 5.20 7.80
N ARG A 26 5.55 4.56 6.63
CA ARG A 26 4.38 3.89 6.04
C ARG A 26 3.96 2.62 6.79
N PRO A 27 4.86 1.74 7.27
CA PRO A 27 4.47 0.58 8.08
C PRO A 27 3.73 0.96 9.36
N ALA A 28 4.20 1.97 10.08
CA ALA A 28 3.57 2.45 11.31
C ALA A 28 2.20 3.09 11.05
N GLN A 29 2.06 3.81 9.94
CA GLN A 29 0.77 4.37 9.52
C GLN A 29 -0.23 3.29 9.13
N ALA A 30 0.20 2.31 8.31
CA ALA A 30 -0.64 1.18 7.91
C ALA A 30 -1.11 0.40 9.14
N PHE A 31 -0.25 0.15 10.13
CA PHE A 31 -0.64 -0.51 11.38
C PHE A 31 -1.80 0.22 12.08
N LYS A 32 -1.70 1.55 12.24
CA LYS A 32 -2.77 2.37 12.83
C LYS A 32 -4.07 2.33 12.00
N GLU A 33 -3.97 2.32 10.68
CA GLU A 33 -5.13 2.20 9.79
C GLU A 33 -5.83 0.84 9.94
N HIS A 34 -5.06 -0.26 10.02
CA HIS A 34 -5.63 -1.60 10.22
C HIS A 34 -6.33 -1.72 11.57
N HIS A 35 -5.74 -1.18 12.65
CA HIS A 35 -6.38 -1.19 13.97
C HIS A 35 -7.76 -0.55 13.93
N ARG A 36 -7.88 0.64 13.32
CA ARG A 36 -9.17 1.34 13.20
C ARG A 36 -10.22 0.57 12.38
N ILE A 37 -9.78 -0.19 11.38
CA ILE A 37 -10.67 -1.06 10.60
C ILE A 37 -11.18 -2.20 11.49
N VAL A 38 -10.30 -2.82 12.29
CA VAL A 38 -10.68 -3.88 13.23
C VAL A 38 -11.65 -3.35 14.28
N ASP A 39 -11.39 -2.17 14.84
CA ASP A 39 -12.27 -1.52 15.81
C ASP A 39 -13.69 -1.34 15.22
N ALA A 40 -13.80 -0.82 14.00
CA ALA A 40 -15.09 -0.66 13.32
C ALA A 40 -15.81 -1.99 13.07
N ILE A 41 -15.06 -3.07 12.80
CA ILE A 41 -15.63 -4.42 12.65
C ILE A 41 -16.13 -4.96 13.99
N GLU A 42 -15.37 -4.76 15.07
CA GLU A 42 -15.74 -5.17 16.43
C GLU A 42 -17.02 -4.45 16.89
N GLU A 43 -17.14 -3.16 16.57
CA GLU A 43 -18.34 -2.35 16.80
C GLU A 43 -19.53 -2.71 15.88
N ARG A 44 -19.32 -3.63 14.92
CA ARG A 44 -20.28 -4.03 13.89
C ARG A 44 -20.74 -2.88 12.97
N ASP A 45 -19.93 -1.83 12.85
CA ASP A 45 -20.15 -0.73 11.90
C ASP A 45 -19.56 -1.09 10.53
N SER A 46 -20.37 -1.76 9.71
CA SER A 46 -19.98 -2.19 8.37
C SER A 46 -19.69 -1.02 7.42
N VAL A 47 -20.38 0.11 7.59
CA VAL A 47 -20.23 1.30 6.73
C VAL A 47 -18.88 1.97 7.00
N LEU A 48 -18.53 2.13 8.27
CA LEU A 48 -17.23 2.69 8.66
C LEU A 48 -16.08 1.75 8.26
N ALA A 49 -16.22 0.45 8.50
CA ALA A 49 -15.22 -0.53 8.08
C ALA A 49 -14.97 -0.50 6.56
N GLU A 50 -16.03 -0.41 5.74
CA GLU A 50 -15.90 -0.30 4.28
C GLU A 50 -15.20 1.01 3.88
N LEU A 51 -15.61 2.15 4.45
CA LEU A 51 -15.02 3.44 4.15
C LEU A 51 -13.52 3.47 4.47
N LEU A 52 -13.14 2.95 5.65
CA LEU A 52 -11.75 2.87 6.08
C LEU A 52 -10.93 1.95 5.17
N MET A 53 -11.47 0.80 4.77
CA MET A 53 -10.81 -0.12 3.85
C MET A 53 -10.60 0.50 2.46
N ARG A 54 -11.61 1.20 1.92
CA ARG A 54 -11.49 1.91 0.64
C ARG A 54 -10.40 2.98 0.67
N ARG A 55 -10.35 3.76 1.76
CA ARG A 55 -9.30 4.78 1.96
C ARG A 55 -7.92 4.15 2.08
N HIS A 56 -7.79 3.05 2.83
CA HIS A 56 -6.54 2.33 2.98
C HIS A 56 -5.98 1.87 1.63
N ILE A 57 -6.81 1.22 0.79
CA ILE A 57 -6.42 0.75 -0.55
C ILE A 57 -6.05 1.92 -1.47
N ALA A 58 -6.83 3.00 -1.46
CA ALA A 58 -6.55 4.18 -2.29
C ALA A 58 -5.21 4.83 -1.92
N SER A 59 -4.93 4.98 -0.62
CA SER A 59 -3.65 5.51 -0.14
C SER A 59 -2.49 4.61 -0.52
N ALA A 60 -2.62 3.29 -0.34
CA ALA A 60 -1.59 2.33 -0.77
C ALA A 60 -1.30 2.50 -2.27
N LYS A 61 -2.34 2.49 -3.13
CA LYS A 61 -2.22 2.68 -4.58
C LYS A 61 -1.46 3.96 -4.93
N ALA A 62 -1.81 5.09 -4.32
CA ALA A 62 -1.14 6.36 -4.56
C ALA A 62 0.34 6.33 -4.18
N THR A 63 0.69 5.70 -3.04
CA THR A 63 2.08 5.51 -2.63
C THR A 63 2.88 4.71 -3.65
N LEU A 64 2.33 3.62 -4.18
CA LEU A 64 3.03 2.83 -5.20
C LEU A 64 3.19 3.60 -6.51
N LEU A 65 2.15 4.30 -6.98
CA LEU A 65 2.28 5.08 -8.22
C LEU A 65 3.39 6.13 -8.10
N ALA A 66 3.48 6.82 -6.97
CA ALA A 66 4.57 7.76 -6.70
C ALA A 66 5.95 7.08 -6.67
N GLN A 67 6.04 5.85 -6.13
CA GLN A 67 7.29 5.07 -6.14
C GLN A 67 7.69 4.66 -7.57
N LEU A 68 6.75 4.19 -8.39
CA LEU A 68 7.01 3.83 -9.78
C LEU A 68 7.44 5.05 -10.60
N GLU A 69 6.81 6.21 -10.39
CA GLU A 69 7.22 7.47 -11.03
C GLU A 69 8.64 7.87 -10.60
N SER A 70 9.00 7.68 -9.32
CA SER A 70 10.35 7.96 -8.81
C SER A 70 11.41 6.98 -9.33
N ASP A 71 11.03 5.73 -9.65
CA ASP A 71 11.92 4.72 -10.24
C ASP A 71 12.04 4.90 -11.78
N SER A 72 11.16 5.71 -12.39
CA SER A 72 11.03 5.90 -13.84
C SER A 72 11.74 7.15 -14.41
N GLY A 73 12.73 7.75 -13.71
CA GLY A 73 13.51 8.84 -14.30
C GLY A 73 14.91 9.11 -13.69
N PRO A 74 15.92 9.55 -14.49
CA PRO A 74 16.27 9.18 -15.86
C PRO A 74 17.57 8.33 -15.87
N GLY A 75 17.48 7.06 -16.24
CA GLY A 75 18.64 6.23 -16.53
C GLY A 75 19.06 6.31 -18.00
N LEU A 76 19.40 7.49 -18.53
CA LEU A 76 20.12 7.67 -19.80
C LEU A 76 20.76 9.07 -19.87
N THR A 77 22.02 9.12 -20.31
CA THR A 77 23.01 10.23 -20.27
C THR A 77 23.68 10.35 -18.89
N ALA A 78 24.98 10.11 -18.70
CA ALA A 78 26.10 10.44 -19.56
C ALA A 78 27.20 9.36 -19.54
N THR A 79 27.59 8.97 -20.75
CA THR A 79 28.89 8.39 -21.07
C THR A 79 29.98 9.44 -20.80
N THR A 80 30.92 9.15 -19.90
CA THR A 80 32.29 9.72 -19.88
C THR A 80 33.03 9.36 -21.19
N PRO A 81 34.14 9.99 -21.64
CA PRO A 81 34.95 11.06 -21.03
C PRO A 81 35.49 12.13 -22.04
N SER A 82 36.24 13.12 -21.54
CA SER A 82 37.42 13.70 -22.22
C SER A 82 38.42 14.14 -21.17
#